data_AF-A0A1F8P7T8-F1
#
_entry.id   AF-A0A1F8P7T8-F1
#
_cell.length_a   1.000
_cell.length_b   1.000
_cell.length_c   1.000
_cell.angle_alpha   90.00
_cell.angle_beta   90.00
_cell.angle_gamma   90.00
#
_symmetry.space_group_name_H-M   'P 1'
#
loop_
_entity.id
_entity.type
_entity.pdbx_description
1 polymer ?
#
loop_
_entity_poly.entity_id
_entity_poly.type
_entity_poly.pdbx_seq_one_letter_code
_entity_poly.pdbx_strand_id
1 'polypeptide(L)'
;MREVFKDKVLKFDANNPLAADDAQFEHFVSAKDWFAFNTIYGTGQEKAFVRMLDRQMQKLQAQYEQIYLLRNEGHFAIYNFADGQAFQPDFLLFLREKGGKLLIYQLFIEPKGRYLKEHDRWKENFLKEITSEFDGKSLVLEERKYRLIGVPFYNNEDENEFRESLESVLPCVK
;
A
#
# COMPACT_ATOMS: atom_id res chain seq x y z
N MET A 1 25.01 -2.84 0.39
CA MET A 1 24.58 -4.11 1.02
C MET A 1 23.16 -4.40 0.58
N ARG A 2 22.93 -5.51 -0.14
CA ARG A 2 21.59 -6.04 -0.47
C ARG A 2 21.51 -7.42 0.19
N GLU A 3 21.00 -7.47 1.41
CA GLU A 3 20.53 -8.71 2.02
C GLU A 3 19.19 -8.39 2.69
N VAL A 4 18.10 -8.77 2.03
CA VAL A 4 16.74 -8.59 2.53
C VAL A 4 16.07 -9.96 2.45
N PHE A 5 15.94 -10.58 3.63
CA PHE A 5 15.09 -11.72 4.02
C PHE A 5 14.83 -12.84 2.98
N LYS A 6 15.63 -13.92 3.02
CA LYS A 6 15.34 -15.18 2.30
C LYS A 6 14.76 -16.30 3.17
N ASP A 7 14.77 -16.17 4.50
CA ASP A 7 14.48 -17.29 5.39
C ASP A 7 13.31 -17.00 6.34
N LYS A 8 12.09 -17.00 5.81
CA LYS A 8 10.90 -17.21 6.66
C LYS A 8 10.01 -18.28 6.02
N VAL A 9 10.05 -19.47 6.62
CA VAL A 9 9.13 -20.57 6.32
C VAL A 9 7.78 -20.24 6.96
N LEU A 10 6.79 -19.93 6.12
CA LEU A 10 5.40 -19.73 6.51
C LEU A 10 4.76 -21.09 6.84
N LYS A 11 4.02 -21.16 7.95
CA LYS A 11 3.23 -22.35 8.32
C LYS A 11 1.91 -22.29 7.57
N PHE A 12 1.65 -23.28 6.71
CA PHE A 12 0.42 -23.35 5.91
C PHE A 12 -0.50 -24.49 6.38
N ASP A 13 -1.80 -24.20 6.42
CA ASP A 13 -2.87 -25.20 6.40
C ASP A 13 -3.28 -25.42 4.93
N ALA A 14 -3.19 -26.66 4.46
CA ALA A 14 -3.35 -27.04 3.05
C ALA A 14 -4.78 -26.91 2.52
N ASN A 15 -5.75 -26.54 3.37
CA ASN A 15 -7.17 -26.41 3.02
C ASN A 15 -7.65 -24.96 2.77
N ASN A 16 -6.75 -23.98 2.70
CA ASN A 16 -7.12 -22.59 2.45
C ASN A 16 -7.36 -22.33 0.94
N PRO A 17 -8.55 -21.90 0.49
CA PRO A 17 -8.80 -21.52 -0.91
C PRO A 17 -7.94 -20.36 -1.42
N LEU A 18 -7.22 -19.64 -0.54
CA LEU A 18 -6.18 -18.67 -0.90
C LEU A 18 -4.89 -19.32 -1.44
N ALA A 19 -4.73 -20.64 -1.32
CA ALA A 19 -3.56 -21.41 -1.80
C ALA A 19 -3.66 -21.87 -3.27
N ALA A 20 -4.65 -21.38 -4.02
CA ALA A 20 -4.71 -21.63 -5.45
C ALA A 20 -3.57 -20.86 -6.15
N ASP A 21 -2.63 -21.62 -6.71
CA ASP A 21 -1.53 -21.12 -7.54
C ASP A 21 -2.07 -20.27 -8.70
N ASP A 22 -1.59 -19.03 -8.83
CA ASP A 22 -1.91 -18.11 -9.93
C ASP A 22 -0.61 -17.70 -10.64
N ALA A 23 -0.03 -18.68 -11.34
CA ALA A 23 1.19 -18.53 -12.11
C ALA A 23 1.16 -17.34 -13.10
N GLN A 24 -0.02 -16.92 -13.60
CA GLN A 24 -0.12 -15.75 -14.48
C GLN A 24 0.14 -14.45 -13.71
N PHE A 25 -0.43 -14.33 -12.51
CA PHE A 25 -0.18 -13.17 -11.67
C PHE A 25 1.25 -13.16 -11.13
N GLU A 26 1.79 -14.31 -10.77
CA GLU A 26 3.19 -14.45 -10.36
C GLU A 26 4.17 -14.08 -11.49
N HIS A 27 3.89 -14.48 -12.72
CA HIS A 27 4.71 -14.04 -13.84
C HIS A 27 4.63 -12.51 -14.03
N PHE A 28 3.43 -11.94 -13.97
CA PHE A 28 3.20 -10.51 -14.15
C PHE A 28 3.99 -9.65 -13.15
N VAL A 29 3.98 -10.01 -11.86
CA VAL A 29 4.68 -9.25 -10.81
C VAL A 29 6.18 -9.51 -10.75
N SER A 30 6.65 -10.70 -11.17
CA SER A 30 8.07 -11.07 -11.10
C SER A 30 8.95 -10.17 -11.95
N ALA A 31 8.37 -9.54 -12.97
CA ALA A 31 9.03 -8.57 -13.84
C ALA A 31 9.00 -7.14 -13.30
N LYS A 32 8.47 -6.89 -12.09
CA LYS A 32 8.24 -5.56 -11.53
C LYS A 32 9.18 -5.28 -10.37
N ASP A 33 10.25 -4.53 -10.62
CA ASP A 33 11.26 -4.16 -9.61
C ASP A 33 10.71 -3.38 -8.39
N TRP A 34 9.52 -2.77 -8.54
CA TRP A 34 8.83 -2.01 -7.49
C TRP A 34 7.97 -2.90 -6.58
N PHE A 35 7.75 -4.17 -6.91
CA PHE A 35 6.93 -5.10 -6.12
C PHE A 35 7.85 -6.03 -5.30
N ALA A 36 7.81 -5.92 -3.97
CA ALA A 36 8.86 -6.47 -3.11
C ALA A 36 8.71 -7.97 -2.74
N PHE A 37 7.74 -8.71 -3.30
CA PHE A 37 7.44 -10.10 -2.89
C PHE A 37 7.37 -11.08 -4.06
N ASN A 38 7.90 -12.29 -3.84
CA ASN A 38 8.02 -13.37 -4.84
C ASN A 38 6.94 -14.46 -4.76
N THR A 39 6.02 -14.41 -3.80
CA THR A 39 4.95 -15.41 -3.63
C THR A 39 3.63 -14.69 -3.45
N ILE A 40 2.72 -14.79 -4.43
CA ILE A 40 1.49 -13.99 -4.41
C ILE A 40 0.23 -14.84 -4.34
N TYR A 41 -0.07 -15.26 -3.11
CA TYR A 41 -1.41 -15.67 -2.72
C TYR A 41 -2.24 -14.43 -2.34
N GLY A 42 -2.70 -13.69 -3.35
CA GLY A 42 -3.53 -12.49 -3.20
C GLY A 42 -5.00 -12.73 -3.58
N THR A 43 -5.92 -12.10 -2.85
CA THR A 43 -7.35 -12.00 -3.18
C THR A 43 -7.56 -11.30 -4.54
N GLY A 44 -8.74 -11.48 -5.14
CA GLY A 44 -9.07 -10.79 -6.40
C GLY A 44 -9.01 -9.26 -6.29
N GLN A 45 -9.34 -8.73 -5.11
CA GLN A 45 -9.27 -7.30 -4.79
C GLN A 45 -7.82 -6.81 -4.75
N GLU A 46 -6.93 -7.53 -4.05
CA GLU A 46 -5.50 -7.22 -4.01
C GLU A 46 -4.87 -7.27 -5.42
N LYS A 47 -5.22 -8.29 -6.22
CA LYS A 47 -4.73 -8.43 -7.60
C LYS A 47 -5.22 -7.27 -8.48
N ALA A 48 -6.47 -6.85 -8.33
CA ALA A 48 -7.02 -5.70 -9.05
C ALA A 48 -6.29 -4.40 -8.70
N PHE A 49 -6.03 -4.17 -7.40
CA PHE A 49 -5.27 -3.02 -6.94
C PHE A 49 -3.87 -2.97 -7.55
N VAL A 50 -3.12 -4.07 -7.51
CA VAL A 50 -1.75 -4.13 -8.08
C VAL A 50 -1.77 -3.83 -9.58
N ARG A 51 -2.76 -4.36 -10.32
CA ARG A 51 -2.93 -4.05 -11.76
C ARG A 51 -3.25 -2.58 -12.01
N MET A 52 -4.06 -1.96 -11.15
CA MET A 52 -4.34 -0.52 -11.21
C MET A 52 -3.07 0.30 -10.97
N LEU A 53 -2.32 -0.03 -9.92
CA LEU A 53 -1.09 0.67 -9.60
C LEU A 53 -0.06 0.56 -10.72
N ASP A 54 0.04 -0.61 -11.35
CA ASP A 54 0.92 -0.81 -12.51
C ASP A 54 0.58 0.14 -13.67
N ARG A 55 -0.71 0.40 -13.92
CA ARG A 55 -1.13 1.41 -14.93
C ARG A 55 -0.72 2.83 -14.55
N GLN A 56 -0.63 3.14 -13.27
CA GLN A 56 -0.16 4.45 -12.77
C GLN A 56 1.35 4.56 -12.69
N MET A 57 2.08 3.44 -12.84
CA MET A 57 3.52 3.37 -12.59
C MET A 57 4.31 4.33 -13.49
N GLN A 58 3.93 4.49 -14.76
CA GLN A 58 4.60 5.42 -15.66
C GLN A 58 4.52 6.87 -15.15
N LYS A 59 3.38 7.30 -14.62
CA LYS A 59 3.18 8.63 -14.04
C LYS A 59 3.96 8.79 -12.73
N LEU A 60 3.94 7.77 -11.88
CA LEU A 60 4.68 7.78 -10.62
C LEU A 60 6.20 7.83 -10.87
N GLN A 61 6.73 7.04 -11.79
CA GLN A 61 8.16 7.02 -12.14
C GLN A 61 8.65 8.33 -12.77
N ALA A 62 7.75 9.13 -13.34
CA ALA A 62 8.08 10.48 -13.78
C ALA A 62 8.39 11.42 -12.60
N GLN A 63 7.72 11.25 -11.45
CA GLN A 63 7.82 12.14 -10.29
C GLN A 63 8.76 11.61 -9.18
N TYR A 64 8.82 10.30 -9.00
CA TYR A 64 9.53 9.64 -7.90
C TYR A 64 10.73 8.85 -8.40
N GLU A 65 11.84 8.85 -7.64
CA GLU A 65 13.06 8.09 -7.97
C GLU A 65 13.05 6.66 -7.44
N GLN A 66 12.31 6.42 -6.36
CA GLN A 66 12.12 5.08 -5.79
C GLN A 66 10.65 4.86 -5.46
N ILE A 67 10.13 3.72 -5.87
CA ILE A 67 8.74 3.29 -5.66
C ILE A 67 8.80 1.85 -5.18
N TYR A 68 8.22 1.57 -4.01
CA TYR A 68 8.11 0.20 -3.48
C TYR A 68 6.70 -0.04 -2.97
N LEU A 69 6.04 -1.09 -3.48
CA LEU A 69 4.81 -1.60 -2.92
C LEU A 69 5.14 -2.82 -2.04
N LEU A 70 4.85 -2.71 -0.75
CA LEU A 70 5.01 -3.75 0.24
C LEU A 70 3.63 -4.30 0.62
N ARG A 71 3.42 -5.60 0.45
CA ARG A 71 2.29 -6.31 1.05
C ARG A 71 2.57 -6.54 2.54
N ASN A 72 1.60 -6.29 3.41
CA ASN A 72 1.80 -6.42 4.85
C ASN A 72 1.64 -7.87 5.34
N GLU A 73 0.60 -8.58 4.91
CA GLU A 73 0.24 -9.91 5.44
C GLU A 73 0.16 -9.95 6.99
N GLY A 74 -0.19 -8.83 7.63
CA GLY A 74 -0.27 -8.70 9.09
C GLY A 74 1.08 -8.59 9.81
N HIS A 75 2.19 -8.37 9.10
CA HIS A 75 3.52 -8.18 9.69
C HIS A 75 3.67 -6.94 10.57
N PHE A 76 2.89 -5.89 10.33
CA PHE A 76 2.82 -4.72 11.21
C PHE A 76 1.38 -4.23 11.37
N ALA A 77 1.15 -3.53 12.47
CA ALA A 77 -0.10 -2.85 12.78
C ALA A 77 0.17 -1.39 13.13
N ILE A 78 -0.79 -0.53 12.82
CA ILE A 78 -0.88 0.84 13.30
C ILE A 78 -2.10 0.96 14.22
N TYR A 79 -2.04 1.88 15.19
CA TYR A 79 -3.04 1.97 16.25
C TYR A 79 -3.84 3.25 16.07
N ASN A 80 -5.16 3.14 16.11
CA ASN A 80 -6.02 4.31 15.97
C ASN A 80 -5.76 5.33 17.09
N PHE A 81 -6.08 6.60 16.82
CA PHE A 81 -5.83 7.67 17.78
C PHE A 81 -6.86 7.70 18.93
N ALA A 82 -8.06 7.17 18.68
CA ALA A 82 -9.20 7.30 19.59
C ALA A 82 -9.16 6.32 20.76
N ASP A 83 -8.90 5.04 20.51
CA ASP A 83 -8.98 3.97 21.52
C ASP A 83 -7.83 2.95 21.46
N GLY A 84 -6.85 3.16 20.56
CA GLY A 84 -5.74 2.25 20.33
C GLY A 84 -6.10 0.97 19.60
N GLN A 85 -7.25 0.90 18.90
CA GLN A 85 -7.59 -0.26 18.09
C GLN A 85 -6.53 -0.50 17.01
N ALA A 86 -6.04 -1.75 16.94
CA ALA A 86 -5.04 -2.15 15.96
C ALA A 86 -5.66 -2.30 14.57
N PHE A 87 -5.03 -1.65 13.59
CA PHE A 87 -5.35 -1.74 12.18
C PHE A 87 -4.13 -2.27 11.42
N GLN A 88 -4.33 -3.33 10.63
CA GLN A 88 -3.32 -3.94 9.78
C GLN A 88 -3.68 -3.65 8.32
N PRO A 89 -3.00 -2.70 7.66
CA PRO A 89 -3.29 -2.37 6.26
C PRO A 89 -2.79 -3.47 5.33
N ASP A 90 -3.51 -3.76 4.24
CA ASP A 90 -3.10 -4.78 3.25
C ASP A 90 -1.78 -4.45 2.53
N PHE A 91 -1.62 -3.18 2.11
CA PHE A 91 -0.42 -2.70 1.45
C PHE A 91 0.12 -1.40 2.04
N LEU A 92 1.43 -1.21 1.83
CA LEU A 92 2.09 0.09 1.93
C LEU A 92 2.79 0.43 0.65
N LEU A 93 2.54 1.64 0.17
CA LEU A 93 3.29 2.23 -0.93
C LEU A 93 4.31 3.22 -0.36
N PHE A 94 5.58 2.98 -0.69
CA PHE A 94 6.70 3.88 -0.41
C PHE A 94 7.09 4.64 -1.67
N LEU A 95 7.07 5.96 -1.61
CA LEU A 95 7.51 6.84 -2.70
C LEU A 95 8.60 7.77 -2.20
N ARG A 96 9.67 7.93 -2.98
CA ARG A 96 10.76 8.87 -2.71
C ARG A 96 10.87 9.92 -3.81
N GLU A 97 10.77 11.20 -3.45
CA GLU A 97 10.86 12.30 -4.41
C GLU A 97 12.23 12.39 -5.08
N LYS A 98 12.23 12.89 -6.33
CA LYS A 98 13.46 13.29 -7.03
C LYS A 98 14.01 14.59 -6.43
N GLY A 99 15.33 14.75 -6.42
CA GLY A 99 15.97 16.04 -6.09
C GLY A 99 16.49 16.18 -4.66
N GLY A 100 16.79 15.06 -3.98
CA GLY A 100 17.68 15.05 -2.81
C GLY A 100 17.03 15.29 -1.45
N LYS A 101 15.73 15.59 -1.37
CA LYS A 101 14.97 15.51 -0.11
C LYS A 101 14.54 14.06 0.11
N LEU A 102 15.01 13.44 1.19
CA LEU A 102 14.55 12.13 1.66
C LEU A 102 13.15 12.26 2.28
N LEU A 103 12.15 12.58 1.44
CA LEU A 103 10.74 12.54 1.79
C LEU A 103 10.15 11.22 1.32
N ILE A 104 9.67 10.43 2.27
CA ILE A 104 9.07 9.12 2.03
C ILE A 104 7.58 9.21 2.28
N TYR A 105 6.79 8.97 1.24
CA TYR A 105 5.35 8.80 1.38
C TYR A 105 5.07 7.38 1.81
N GLN A 106 4.31 7.21 2.88
CA GLN A 106 3.84 5.89 3.31
C GLN A 106 2.33 5.89 3.25
N LEU A 107 1.79 5.21 2.25
CA LEU A 107 0.35 5.13 2.01
C LEU A 107 -0.18 3.81 2.53
N PHE A 108 -1.21 3.85 3.37
CA PHE A 108 -1.90 2.65 3.86
C PHE A 108 -3.10 2.35 2.98
N ILE A 109 -3.16 1.14 2.41
CA ILE A 109 -4.12 0.78 1.36
C ILE A 109 -4.84 -0.51 1.73
N GLU A 110 -6.17 -0.51 1.53
CA GLU A 110 -7.08 -1.64 1.76
C GLU A 110 -7.96 -1.86 0.53
N PRO A 111 -7.69 -2.90 -0.28
CA PRO A 111 -8.60 -3.33 -1.33
C PRO A 111 -9.88 -3.96 -0.76
N LYS A 112 -11.05 -3.49 -1.20
CA LYS A 112 -12.36 -4.00 -0.79
C LYS A 112 -13.23 -4.36 -1.98
N GLY A 113 -14.19 -5.26 -1.75
CA GLY A 113 -15.29 -5.51 -2.68
C GLY A 113 -16.43 -4.50 -2.49
N ARG A 114 -17.41 -4.53 -3.40
CA ARG A 114 -18.59 -3.63 -3.44
C ARG A 114 -19.28 -3.38 -2.10
N TYR A 115 -19.32 -4.40 -1.23
CA TYR A 115 -20.03 -4.33 0.04
C TYR A 115 -19.08 -3.98 1.18
N LEU A 116 -19.03 -2.69 1.53
CA LEU A 116 -18.41 -2.22 2.76
C LEU A 116 -19.16 -2.84 3.94
N LYS A 117 -18.46 -3.58 4.79
CA LYS A 117 -19.06 -4.06 6.04
C LYS A 117 -19.06 -2.90 7.02
N GLU A 118 -20.15 -2.67 7.75
CA GLU A 118 -20.23 -1.57 8.73
C GLU A 118 -19.08 -1.60 9.75
N HIS A 119 -18.56 -2.79 10.07
CA HIS A 119 -17.41 -2.97 10.95
C HIS A 119 -16.07 -2.49 10.37
N ASP A 120 -15.96 -2.21 9.07
CA ASP A 120 -14.75 -1.66 8.46
C ASP A 120 -14.79 -0.12 8.38
N ARG A 121 -15.92 0.52 8.71
CA ARG A 121 -16.09 1.98 8.62
C ARG A 121 -15.10 2.75 9.50
N TRP A 122 -14.76 2.21 10.67
CA TRP A 122 -13.79 2.86 11.57
C TRP A 122 -12.38 2.90 10.96
N LYS A 123 -11.99 1.91 10.14
CA LYS A 123 -10.69 1.88 9.46
C LYS A 123 -10.60 2.98 8.41
N GLU A 124 -11.68 3.19 7.65
CA GLU A 124 -11.76 4.27 6.67
C GLU A 124 -11.68 5.65 7.34
N ASN A 125 -12.38 5.83 8.47
CA ASN A 125 -12.26 7.04 9.29
C ASN A 125 -10.82 7.22 9.79
N PHE A 126 -10.19 6.15 10.28
CA PHE A 126 -8.82 6.21 10.76
C PHE A 126 -7.83 6.58 9.65
N LEU A 127 -7.99 6.07 8.42
CA LEU A 127 -7.17 6.47 7.26
C LEU A 127 -7.32 7.97 6.96
N LYS A 128 -8.54 8.50 7.02
CA LYS A 128 -8.79 9.95 6.86
C LYS A 128 -8.17 10.77 7.98
N GLU A 129 -8.25 10.30 9.22
CA GLU A 129 -7.61 10.92 10.38
C GLU A 129 -6.08 10.98 10.22
N ILE A 130 -5.43 9.89 9.78
CA ILE A 130 -3.98 9.89 9.50
C ILE A 130 -3.63 11.00 8.51
N THR A 131 -4.36 11.09 7.40
CA THR A 131 -4.10 12.13 6.39
C THR A 131 -4.30 13.52 6.97
N SER A 132 -5.37 13.75 7.74
CA SER A 132 -5.65 15.05 8.36
C SER A 132 -4.61 15.44 9.42
N GLU A 133 -4.22 14.50 10.28
CA GLU A 133 -3.26 14.74 11.36
C GLU A 133 -1.86 15.05 10.83
N PHE A 134 -1.46 14.38 9.75
CA PHE A 134 -0.16 14.54 9.11
C PHE A 134 -0.18 15.45 7.87
N ASP A 135 -1.29 16.14 7.60
CA ASP A 135 -1.33 17.07 6.47
C ASP A 135 -0.36 18.22 6.68
N GLY A 136 0.52 18.45 5.70
CA GLY A 136 1.62 19.40 5.80
C GLY A 136 2.69 19.10 6.86
N LYS A 137 2.54 18.03 7.67
CA LYS A 137 3.51 17.65 8.71
C LYS A 137 4.36 16.48 8.21
N SER A 138 5.67 16.60 8.36
CA SER A 138 6.58 15.47 8.15
C SER A 138 7.07 14.93 9.49
N LEU A 139 6.97 13.63 9.70
CA LEU A 139 7.67 12.96 10.79
C LEU A 139 9.15 12.91 10.45
N VAL A 140 9.99 13.44 11.33
CA VAL A 140 11.44 13.34 11.19
C VAL A 140 11.89 12.14 12.00
N LEU A 141 12.40 11.11 11.32
CA LEU A 141 13.05 9.98 11.95
C LEU A 141 14.49 9.95 11.43
N GLU A 142 15.44 10.11 12.35
CA GLU A 142 16.85 10.34 12.02
C GLU A 142 17.00 11.54 11.07
N GLU A 143 17.48 11.31 9.85
CA GLU A 143 17.69 12.32 8.80
C GLU A 143 16.62 12.23 7.69
N ARG A 144 15.59 11.41 7.88
CA ARG A 144 14.54 11.16 6.88
C ARG A 144 13.23 11.81 7.31
N LYS A 145 12.52 12.35 6.32
CA LYS A 145 11.19 12.91 6.50
C LYS A 145 10.18 11.91 5.96
N TYR A 146 9.15 11.63 6.75
CA TYR A 146 8.05 10.74 6.38
C TYR A 146 6.77 11.55 6.32
N ARG A 147 6.01 11.37 5.24
CA ARG A 147 4.63 11.84 5.14
C ARG A 147 3.74 10.62 5.18
N LEU A 148 2.97 10.50 6.26
CA LEU A 148 1.99 9.43 6.42
C LEU A 148 0.69 9.86 5.75
N ILE A 149 0.13 8.97 4.94
CA ILE A 149 -1.11 9.23 4.22
C ILE A 149 -1.99 7.99 4.32
N GLY A 150 -3.23 8.17 4.79
CA GLY A 150 -4.27 7.17 4.61
C GLY A 150 -5.07 7.50 3.35
N VAL A 151 -5.12 6.57 2.41
CA VAL A 151 -5.98 6.69 1.23
C VAL A 151 -7.33 6.01 1.50
N PRO A 152 -8.41 6.38 0.79
CA PRO A 152 -9.67 5.64 0.86
C PRO A 152 -9.47 4.18 0.46
N PHE A 153 -10.43 3.33 0.78
CA PHE A 153 -10.40 1.95 0.33
C PHE A 153 -10.40 1.87 -1.19
N TYR A 154 -9.61 0.94 -1.73
CA TYR A 154 -9.64 0.68 -3.16
C TYR A 154 -10.82 -0.24 -3.50
N ASN A 155 -11.68 0.20 -4.41
CA ASN A 155 -12.71 -0.63 -5.00
C ASN A 155 -12.50 -0.71 -6.52
N ASN A 156 -12.39 -1.91 -7.07
CA ASN A 156 -12.19 -2.11 -8.50
C ASN A 156 -13.39 -1.64 -9.36
N GLU A 157 -14.58 -1.52 -8.78
CA GLU A 157 -15.75 -1.01 -9.49
C GLU A 157 -15.76 0.52 -9.60
N ASP A 158 -15.08 1.20 -8.68
CA ASP A 158 -14.89 2.65 -8.70
C ASP A 158 -13.42 3.00 -8.48
N GLU A 159 -12.60 2.62 -9.46
CA GLU A 159 -11.18 2.91 -9.45
C GLU A 159 -10.88 4.42 -9.57
N ASN A 160 -11.80 5.19 -10.16
CA ASN A 160 -11.59 6.60 -10.42
C ASN A 160 -11.54 7.40 -9.13
N GLU A 161 -12.45 7.15 -8.18
CA GLU A 161 -12.46 7.81 -6.87
C GLU A 161 -11.13 7.58 -6.13
N PHE A 162 -10.66 6.33 -6.10
CA PHE A 162 -9.39 5.99 -5.48
C PHE A 162 -8.22 6.70 -6.17
N ARG A 163 -8.18 6.71 -7.52
CA ARG A 163 -7.12 7.36 -8.28
C ARG A 163 -7.09 8.87 -8.03
N GLU A 164 -8.25 9.53 -8.05
CA GLU A 164 -8.35 10.97 -7.79
C GLU A 164 -7.92 11.31 -6.36
N SER A 165 -8.30 10.48 -5.39
CA SER A 165 -7.83 10.65 -4.01
C SER A 165 -6.32 10.43 -3.90
N LEU A 166 -5.77 9.41 -4.56
CA LEU A 166 -4.33 9.15 -4.58
C LEU A 166 -3.55 10.31 -5.20
N GLU A 167 -4.06 10.88 -6.29
CA GLU A 167 -3.43 12.01 -6.97
C GLU A 167 -3.54 13.32 -6.19
N SER A 168 -4.61 13.53 -5.42
CA SER A 168 -4.78 14.77 -4.65
C SER A 168 -3.86 14.84 -3.42
N VAL A 169 -3.54 13.70 -2.82
CA VAL A 169 -2.65 13.62 -1.63
C VAL A 169 -1.16 13.57 -1.99
N LEU A 170 -0.83 13.14 -3.21
CA LEU A 170 0.53 13.15 -3.75
C LEU A 170 0.80 14.51 -4.42
N PRO A 171 1.85 15.24 -4.02
CA PRO A 171 2.13 16.52 -4.66
C PRO A 171 2.48 16.32 -6.12
N CYS A 172 1.86 17.13 -6.99
CA CYS A 172 2.27 17.24 -8.36
C CYS A 172 3.59 18.03 -8.40
N VAL A 173 4.71 17.33 -8.64
CA VAL A 173 5.99 17.98 -8.90
C VAL A 173 5.87 18.66 -10.27
N LYS A 174 5.77 20.00 -10.26
CA LYS A 174 5.82 20.84 -11.47
C LYS A 174 7.22 20.89 -12.06
#